data_AF-A0A954UVL3-F1
#
_entry.id   AF-A0A954UVL3-F1
#
_cell.length_a   1.000
_cell.length_b   1.000
_cell.length_c   1.000
_cell.angle_alpha   90.00
_cell.angle_beta   90.00
_cell.angle_gamma   90.00
#
_symmetry.space_group_name_H-M   'P 1'
#
loop_
_entity.id
_entity.type
_entity.pdbx_description
1 polymer ?
#
loop_
_entity_poly.entity_id
_entity_poly.type
_entity_poly.pdbx_seq_one_letter_code
_entity_poly.pdbx_strand_id
1 'polypeptide(L)'
;MSQVRTFAIALLALLPLASMSEASDWARFRGPNGSGVSPDSQPAPEKWSGAENLRWKTALPGAGVSCPIVVGNRVIVTCYSGYGVSRDNVGQMDDLKRHVVCVDRATGEIQWQQEVAAVLPEDRFSGMGVPEHGYASHTPVSDGEHVYVFFGKTGALAFDLYGKKLWQTSVGTGSDDRQWGSASSPILYKNLLIVPATAESQSLVALDKSSGKEVWRQQAGGLNSSWSTPILVETEGRTDLVLGVPFEIWGCNPDSGKLRWYCNAVNSNSFYTSVVAVKDQLFAIEGRDGGSVALKAGGKGDTTEGAVIWKGNATNRFGTPVAYDGQLYYVSNGVVTSLGLADGKKVSAARLAASGAAPQDNNAGNDNSDNGRPRSFGGRGRGGGGGSDYSSPVIADNKLYYVARNGDMHVFSIGKELKSLAVNRVTDDREDFSATPAISNGELFVRSSKHLYCISQQER
;
A
#
# COMPACT_ATOMS: atom_id res chain seq x y z
N MET A 1 -48.45 -55.46 -41.73
CA MET A 1 -48.64 -54.65 -40.50
C MET A 1 -47.27 -54.41 -39.89
N SER A 2 -46.67 -53.25 -40.13
CA SER A 2 -45.35 -52.87 -39.62
C SER A 2 -45.53 -51.73 -38.63
N GLN A 3 -45.11 -51.93 -37.38
CA GLN A 3 -45.09 -50.89 -36.36
C GLN A 3 -43.73 -50.18 -36.39
N VAL A 4 -43.75 -48.87 -36.64
CA VAL A 4 -42.59 -47.98 -36.55
C VAL A 4 -42.51 -47.46 -35.11
N ARG A 5 -41.39 -47.72 -34.43
CA ARG A 5 -41.07 -47.18 -33.10
C ARG A 5 -40.43 -45.80 -33.26
N THR A 6 -41.07 -44.76 -32.75
CA THR A 6 -40.54 -43.39 -32.70
C THR A 6 -39.56 -43.26 -31.53
N PHE A 7 -38.28 -42.99 -31.82
CA PHE A 7 -37.29 -42.58 -30.82
C PHE A 7 -37.42 -41.08 -30.55
N ALA A 8 -37.66 -40.69 -29.29
CA ALA A 8 -37.57 -39.31 -28.84
C ALA A 8 -36.11 -38.99 -28.47
N ILE A 9 -35.48 -38.08 -29.21
CA ILE A 9 -34.15 -37.54 -28.89
C ILE A 9 -34.38 -36.35 -27.95
N ALA A 10 -33.98 -36.51 -26.67
CA ALA A 10 -33.95 -35.42 -25.70
C ALA A 10 -32.75 -34.51 -25.99
N LEU A 11 -33.04 -33.27 -26.38
CA LEU A 11 -32.04 -32.23 -26.61
C LEU A 11 -31.57 -31.68 -25.25
N LEU A 12 -30.42 -32.14 -24.75
CA LEU A 12 -29.76 -31.51 -23.60
C LEU A 12 -29.25 -30.13 -24.03
N ALA A 13 -29.85 -29.07 -23.51
CA ALA A 13 -29.31 -27.72 -23.63
C ALA A 13 -28.02 -27.62 -22.80
N LEU A 14 -26.86 -27.57 -23.46
CA LEU A 14 -25.62 -27.14 -22.83
C LEU A 14 -25.77 -25.65 -22.47
N LEU A 15 -26.02 -25.36 -21.20
CA LEU A 15 -25.80 -24.05 -20.63
C LEU A 15 -24.29 -23.75 -20.71
N PRO A 16 -23.85 -22.65 -21.33
CA PRO A 16 -22.45 -22.25 -21.25
C PRO A 16 -22.13 -21.98 -19.77
N LEU A 17 -21.16 -22.71 -19.21
CA LEU A 17 -20.51 -22.26 -17.99
C LEU A 17 -19.89 -20.90 -18.34
N ALA A 18 -20.50 -19.83 -17.85
CA ALA A 18 -19.84 -18.56 -17.79
C ALA A 18 -18.58 -18.79 -16.94
N SER A 19 -17.42 -18.78 -17.57
CA SER A 19 -16.16 -18.61 -16.86
C SER A 19 -16.32 -17.31 -16.10
N MET A 20 -16.59 -17.40 -14.79
CA MET A 20 -16.39 -16.27 -13.90
C MET A 20 -14.94 -15.88 -14.12
N SER A 21 -14.71 -14.77 -14.82
CA SER A 21 -13.42 -14.13 -14.83
C SER A 21 -13.08 -13.91 -13.37
N GLU A 22 -12.14 -14.70 -12.83
CA GLU A 22 -11.59 -14.42 -11.51
C GLU A 22 -11.04 -13.00 -11.61
N ALA A 23 -11.70 -12.08 -10.91
CA ALA A 23 -11.21 -10.72 -10.76
C ALA A 23 -9.77 -10.82 -10.26
N SER A 24 -8.81 -10.12 -10.88
CA SER A 24 -7.44 -10.29 -10.45
C SER A 24 -7.28 -9.79 -9.02
N ASP A 25 -6.70 -10.63 -8.17
CA ASP A 25 -6.54 -10.33 -6.75
C ASP A 25 -5.52 -9.22 -6.54
N TRP A 26 -5.85 -8.32 -5.61
CA TRP A 26 -4.92 -7.32 -5.07
C TRP A 26 -4.46 -7.79 -3.69
N ALA A 27 -3.74 -8.90 -3.65
CA ALA A 27 -3.57 -9.70 -2.44
C ALA A 27 -2.55 -9.16 -1.41
N ARG A 28 -1.92 -7.99 -1.64
CA ARG A 28 -0.89 -7.41 -0.75
C ARG A 28 -0.77 -5.89 -0.90
N PHE A 29 0.07 -5.27 -0.07
CA PHE A 29 0.46 -3.86 -0.20
C PHE A 29 0.79 -3.50 -1.65
N ARG A 30 0.08 -2.52 -2.22
CA ARG A 30 0.22 -2.05 -3.61
C ARG A 30 0.08 -3.15 -4.69
N GLY A 31 -0.62 -4.24 -4.41
CA GLY A 31 -0.99 -5.22 -5.44
C GLY A 31 0.16 -6.11 -5.88
N PRO A 32 0.13 -6.64 -7.11
CA PRO A 32 1.12 -7.60 -7.60
C PRO A 32 2.56 -7.11 -7.40
N ASN A 33 3.33 -7.90 -6.64
CA ASN A 33 4.70 -7.61 -6.22
C ASN A 33 4.95 -6.20 -5.64
N GLY A 34 3.93 -5.53 -5.08
CA GLY A 34 4.05 -4.16 -4.56
C GLY A 34 4.20 -3.07 -5.62
N SER A 35 3.97 -3.39 -6.90
CA SER A 35 4.17 -2.47 -8.03
C SER A 35 3.32 -1.20 -7.97
N GLY A 36 2.10 -1.29 -7.43
CA GLY A 36 1.08 -0.25 -7.54
C GLY A 36 0.44 -0.19 -8.92
N VAL A 37 0.53 -1.25 -9.72
CA VAL A 37 -0.06 -1.33 -11.06
C VAL A 37 -1.11 -2.44 -11.05
N SER A 38 -2.36 -2.11 -11.42
CA SER A 38 -3.40 -3.10 -11.66
C SER A 38 -3.12 -3.79 -13.00
N PRO A 39 -3.13 -5.13 -13.05
CA PRO A 39 -2.98 -5.89 -14.29
C PRO A 39 -4.30 -6.00 -15.07
N ASP A 40 -5.40 -5.47 -14.52
CA ASP A 40 -6.73 -5.63 -15.10
C ASP A 40 -6.88 -4.83 -16.40
N SER A 41 -7.59 -5.43 -17.36
CA SER A 41 -8.02 -4.74 -18.58
C SER A 41 -9.33 -3.96 -18.39
N GLN A 42 -10.05 -4.18 -17.29
CA GLN A 42 -11.32 -3.48 -17.06
C GLN A 42 -11.08 -2.00 -16.72
N PRO A 43 -11.86 -1.09 -17.30
CA PRO A 43 -11.69 0.33 -17.07
C PRO A 43 -12.02 0.67 -15.61
N ALA A 44 -11.06 1.26 -14.92
CA ALA A 44 -11.26 1.80 -13.58
C ALA A 44 -12.13 3.08 -13.61
N PRO A 45 -12.86 3.41 -12.53
CA PRO A 45 -13.73 4.58 -12.48
C PRO A 45 -12.93 5.87 -12.64
N GLU A 46 -13.43 6.83 -13.40
CA GLU A 46 -12.76 8.12 -13.61
C GLU A 46 -13.39 9.26 -12.80
N LYS A 47 -14.73 9.27 -12.73
CA LYS A 47 -15.51 10.30 -12.04
C LYS A 47 -16.45 9.66 -11.04
N TRP A 48 -16.51 10.21 -9.84
CA TRP A 48 -17.40 9.76 -8.78
C TRP A 48 -17.66 10.86 -7.76
N SER A 49 -18.72 10.67 -6.98
CA SER A 49 -19.06 11.51 -5.84
C SER A 49 -19.66 10.66 -4.72
N GLY A 50 -20.12 11.28 -3.63
CA GLY A 50 -20.95 10.59 -2.64
C GLY A 50 -22.29 10.07 -3.19
N ALA A 51 -22.71 10.53 -4.39
CA ALA A 51 -23.98 10.16 -5.02
C ALA A 51 -23.82 9.43 -6.37
N GLU A 52 -22.65 9.48 -6.99
CA GLU A 52 -22.38 8.91 -8.32
C GLU A 52 -21.22 7.92 -8.24
N ASN A 53 -21.40 6.72 -8.82
CA ASN A 53 -20.37 5.65 -8.89
C ASN A 53 -19.84 5.16 -7.53
N LEU A 54 -20.43 5.58 -6.41
CA LEU A 54 -20.19 4.99 -5.09
C LEU A 54 -21.09 3.75 -4.94
N ARG A 55 -20.48 2.56 -4.94
CA ARG A 55 -21.18 1.28 -4.82
C ARG A 55 -21.63 1.02 -3.39
N TRP A 56 -20.74 1.22 -2.43
CA TRP A 56 -21.04 1.10 -1.00
C TRP A 56 -20.04 1.88 -0.14
N LYS A 57 -20.46 2.21 1.08
CA LYS A 57 -19.68 2.83 2.17
C LYS A 57 -19.90 2.02 3.44
N THR A 58 -18.83 1.48 4.02
CA THR A 58 -18.88 0.59 5.19
C THR A 58 -18.16 1.25 6.36
N ALA A 59 -18.85 1.42 7.50
CA ALA A 59 -18.22 1.90 8.73
C ALA A 59 -17.25 0.85 9.28
N LEU A 60 -16.04 1.26 9.61
CA LEU A 60 -15.00 0.40 10.18
C LEU A 60 -14.99 0.49 11.70
N PRO A 61 -14.62 -0.59 12.41
CA PRO A 61 -14.57 -0.62 13.88
C PRO A 61 -13.45 0.25 14.48
N GLY A 62 -12.56 0.79 13.65
CA GLY A 62 -11.44 1.60 14.11
C GLY A 62 -10.64 2.27 13.00
N ALA A 63 -9.69 3.09 13.43
CA ALA A 63 -8.76 3.78 12.55
C ALA A 63 -7.70 2.84 11.99
N GLY A 64 -6.98 3.26 10.96
CA GLY A 64 -5.87 2.50 10.37
C GLY A 64 -5.48 3.07 9.01
N VAL A 65 -4.34 2.65 8.50
CA VAL A 65 -3.81 3.13 7.21
C VAL A 65 -3.36 1.99 6.28
N SER A 66 -3.62 0.74 6.65
CA SER A 66 -3.39 -0.41 5.77
C SER A 66 -4.12 -0.22 4.44
N CYS A 67 -3.48 -0.61 3.34
CA CYS A 67 -4.17 -0.68 2.05
C CYS A 67 -5.24 -1.76 2.13
N PRO A 68 -6.39 -1.58 1.47
CA PRO A 68 -7.29 -2.69 1.20
C PRO A 68 -6.55 -3.75 0.37
N ILE A 69 -6.76 -5.03 0.69
CA ILE A 69 -6.47 -6.13 -0.23
C ILE A 69 -7.77 -6.71 -0.76
N VAL A 70 -7.72 -7.25 -1.97
CA VAL A 70 -8.86 -7.90 -2.63
C VAL A 70 -8.49 -9.35 -2.89
N VAL A 71 -9.33 -10.27 -2.42
CA VAL A 71 -9.16 -11.73 -2.56
C VAL A 71 -10.52 -12.33 -2.96
N GLY A 72 -10.69 -12.62 -4.25
CA GLY A 72 -11.98 -13.00 -4.83
C GLY A 72 -13.07 -11.98 -4.51
N ASN A 73 -14.08 -12.42 -3.74
CA ASN A 73 -15.21 -11.60 -3.31
C ASN A 73 -15.00 -10.91 -1.95
N ARG A 74 -13.75 -10.81 -1.47
CA ARG A 74 -13.43 -10.23 -0.15
C ARG A 74 -12.56 -9.01 -0.28
N VAL A 75 -12.88 -7.98 0.50
CA VAL A 75 -12.02 -6.82 0.72
C VAL A 75 -11.59 -6.84 2.18
N ILE A 76 -10.29 -6.88 2.43
CA ILE A 76 -9.76 -7.03 3.79
C ILE A 76 -8.86 -5.84 4.14
N VAL A 77 -9.05 -5.32 5.36
CA VAL A 77 -8.26 -4.24 5.94
C VAL A 77 -7.90 -4.55 7.39
N THR A 78 -6.92 -3.84 7.93
CA THR A 78 -6.66 -3.83 9.37
C THR A 78 -7.02 -2.49 10.00
N CYS A 79 -7.42 -2.54 11.27
CA CYS A 79 -7.76 -1.36 12.07
C CYS A 79 -7.19 -1.47 13.50
N TYR A 80 -7.24 -0.36 14.25
CA TYR A 80 -7.00 -0.31 15.68
C TYR A 80 -8.03 0.58 16.37
N SER A 81 -8.26 0.33 17.66
CA SER A 81 -9.21 1.09 18.48
C SER A 81 -8.78 1.15 19.94
N GLY A 82 -9.53 1.91 20.76
CA GLY A 82 -9.37 1.99 22.22
C GLY A 82 -8.28 2.95 22.69
N TYR A 83 -7.11 2.93 22.06
CA TYR A 83 -6.00 3.84 22.36
C TYR A 83 -5.43 4.50 21.10
N GLY A 84 -5.05 5.77 21.21
CA GLY A 84 -4.41 6.54 20.14
C GLY A 84 -5.33 6.84 18.96
N VAL A 85 -6.65 6.90 19.14
CA VAL A 85 -7.58 7.22 18.05
C VAL A 85 -7.69 8.74 17.80
N SER A 86 -7.38 9.55 18.83
CA SER A 86 -7.37 11.02 18.74
C SER A 86 -6.23 11.60 19.56
N ARG A 87 -5.67 12.75 19.10
CA ARG A 87 -4.72 13.54 19.89
C ARG A 87 -5.38 14.28 21.05
N ASP A 88 -6.66 14.60 20.93
CA ASP A 88 -7.41 15.33 21.96
C ASP A 88 -7.79 14.43 23.13
N ASN A 89 -8.00 13.14 22.84
CA ASN A 89 -8.21 12.10 23.84
C ASN A 89 -7.52 10.81 23.39
N VAL A 90 -6.35 10.55 23.96
CA VAL A 90 -5.50 9.42 23.57
C VAL A 90 -6.03 8.09 24.16
N GLY A 91 -6.80 8.11 25.25
CA GLY A 91 -7.26 6.90 25.94
C GLY A 91 -6.19 6.20 26.78
N GLN A 92 -6.49 5.00 27.26
CA GLN A 92 -5.56 4.15 28.03
C GLN A 92 -4.95 3.06 27.15
N MET A 93 -3.64 2.84 27.27
CA MET A 93 -2.94 1.87 26.42
C MET A 93 -3.45 0.43 26.59
N ASP A 94 -3.98 0.10 27.77
CA ASP A 94 -4.60 -1.21 28.06
C ASP A 94 -5.85 -1.47 27.21
N ASP A 95 -6.50 -0.42 26.71
CA ASP A 95 -7.67 -0.54 25.83
C ASP A 95 -7.30 -0.77 24.36
N LEU A 96 -5.99 -0.74 24.02
CA LEU A 96 -5.53 -0.85 22.65
C LEU A 96 -5.87 -2.22 22.04
N LYS A 97 -6.72 -2.20 21.01
CA LYS A 97 -7.07 -3.38 20.21
C LYS A 97 -6.63 -3.22 18.76
N ARG A 98 -6.37 -4.33 18.10
CA ARG A 98 -6.22 -4.46 16.65
C ARG A 98 -7.43 -5.20 16.09
N HIS A 99 -7.72 -4.96 14.82
CA HIS A 99 -8.82 -5.61 14.12
C HIS A 99 -8.37 -6.08 12.75
N VAL A 100 -8.81 -7.27 12.36
CA VAL A 100 -8.83 -7.70 10.96
C VAL A 100 -10.29 -7.72 10.52
N VAL A 101 -10.61 -7.00 9.45
CA VAL A 101 -11.99 -6.82 8.98
C VAL A 101 -12.08 -7.34 7.56
N CYS A 102 -13.01 -8.27 7.32
CA CYS A 102 -13.35 -8.75 5.99
C CYS A 102 -14.73 -8.24 5.60
N VAL A 103 -14.77 -7.56 4.47
CA VAL A 103 -15.98 -6.98 3.88
C VAL A 103 -16.30 -7.74 2.61
N ASP A 104 -17.58 -8.05 2.40
CA ASP A 104 -18.05 -8.59 1.14
C ASP A 104 -17.91 -7.53 0.05
N ARG A 105 -17.21 -7.91 -1.02
CA ARG A 105 -16.86 -7.01 -2.13
C ARG A 105 -18.09 -6.44 -2.83
N ALA A 106 -19.15 -7.24 -2.96
CA ALA A 106 -20.32 -6.85 -3.75
C ALA A 106 -21.27 -5.92 -2.98
N THR A 107 -21.45 -6.17 -1.69
CA THR A 107 -22.47 -5.53 -0.84
C THR A 107 -21.89 -4.50 0.13
N GLY A 108 -20.61 -4.61 0.49
CA GLY A 108 -20.01 -3.80 1.55
C GLY A 108 -20.34 -4.29 2.97
N GLU A 109 -21.01 -5.44 3.11
CA GLU A 109 -21.32 -5.99 4.44
C GLU A 109 -20.08 -6.58 5.10
N ILE A 110 -19.87 -6.30 6.40
CA ILE A 110 -18.83 -6.96 7.18
C ILE A 110 -19.21 -8.43 7.35
N GLN A 111 -18.43 -9.31 6.72
CA GLN A 111 -18.62 -10.76 6.81
C GLN A 111 -18.07 -11.31 8.13
N TRP A 112 -16.92 -10.79 8.56
CA TRP A 112 -16.34 -11.09 9.86
C TRP A 112 -15.37 -10.00 10.30
N GLN A 113 -15.19 -9.90 11.61
CA GLN A 113 -14.22 -9.04 12.27
C GLN A 113 -13.55 -9.83 13.40
N GLN A 114 -12.22 -9.81 13.43
CA GLN A 114 -11.44 -10.40 14.52
C GLN A 114 -10.78 -9.31 15.34
N GLU A 115 -11.09 -9.26 16.65
CA GLU A 115 -10.37 -8.42 17.60
C GLU A 115 -9.12 -9.15 18.12
N VAL A 116 -8.00 -8.45 18.16
CA VAL A 116 -6.72 -8.94 18.69
C VAL A 116 -6.22 -7.95 19.73
N ALA A 117 -6.08 -8.40 20.98
CA ALA A 117 -5.49 -7.58 22.04
C ALA A 117 -4.03 -7.24 21.71
N ALA A 118 -3.63 -5.99 21.95
CA ALA A 118 -2.24 -5.58 21.76
C ALA A 118 -1.33 -6.22 22.81
N VAL A 119 -0.11 -6.58 22.40
CA VAL A 119 0.97 -6.89 23.35
C VAL A 119 1.56 -5.58 23.87
N LEU A 120 1.61 -5.43 25.19
CA LEU A 120 2.04 -4.20 25.86
C LEU A 120 3.40 -4.36 26.56
N PRO A 121 4.18 -3.27 26.74
CA PRO A 121 3.88 -1.90 26.33
C PRO A 121 4.05 -1.67 24.83
N GLU A 122 3.18 -0.82 24.26
CA GLU A 122 3.25 -0.37 22.88
C GLU A 122 3.94 1.00 22.78
N ASP A 123 4.43 1.37 21.58
CA ASP A 123 4.92 2.73 21.33
C ASP A 123 3.84 3.77 21.63
N ARG A 124 4.22 4.86 22.31
CA ARG A 124 3.27 5.87 22.76
C ARG A 124 2.70 6.66 21.58
N PHE A 125 1.40 6.98 21.65
CA PHE A 125 0.75 7.85 20.67
C PHE A 125 1.19 9.31 20.89
N SER A 126 2.39 9.66 20.41
CA SER A 126 2.99 10.97 20.66
C SER A 126 3.92 11.41 19.53
N GLY A 127 4.21 12.72 19.47
CA GLY A 127 5.19 13.28 18.54
C GLY A 127 4.83 13.19 17.05
N MET A 128 5.88 13.10 16.23
CA MET A 128 5.85 12.68 14.82
C MET A 128 6.16 11.18 14.84
N GLY A 129 5.38 10.34 14.15
CA GLY A 129 5.52 8.87 14.24
C GLY A 129 4.15 8.22 14.29
N VAL A 130 3.88 7.44 15.36
CA VAL A 130 2.63 6.71 15.55
C VAL A 130 1.38 7.58 15.28
N PRO A 131 1.25 8.84 15.70
CA PRO A 131 0.06 9.63 15.38
C PRO A 131 -0.21 9.89 13.88
N GLU A 132 0.76 9.64 13.00
CA GLU A 132 0.60 9.81 11.55
C GLU A 132 -0.06 8.59 10.87
N HIS A 133 0.09 7.40 11.44
CA HIS A 133 -0.28 6.12 10.81
C HIS A 133 -1.05 5.18 11.74
N GLY A 134 -0.94 5.41 13.04
CA GLY A 134 -1.62 4.70 14.09
C GLY A 134 -0.94 3.37 14.40
N TYR A 135 -1.75 2.38 14.75
CA TYR A 135 -1.26 1.09 15.19
C TYR A 135 -1.63 -0.07 14.25
N ALA A 136 -2.23 0.22 13.11
CA ALA A 136 -2.66 -0.77 12.10
C ALA A 136 -2.27 -0.32 10.69
N SER A 137 -0.96 -0.11 10.51
CA SER A 137 -0.37 0.44 9.28
C SER A 137 0.03 -0.65 8.29
N HIS A 138 0.39 -1.82 8.81
CA HIS A 138 0.75 -2.99 8.00
C HIS A 138 -0.44 -3.44 7.15
N THR A 139 -0.20 -3.60 5.86
CA THR A 139 -1.20 -4.16 4.95
C THR A 139 -1.17 -5.68 5.05
N PRO A 140 -2.33 -6.35 5.16
CA PRO A 140 -2.39 -7.81 5.15
C PRO A 140 -1.87 -8.38 3.82
N VAL A 141 -1.51 -9.66 3.81
CA VAL A 141 -1.18 -10.41 2.59
C VAL A 141 -1.97 -11.71 2.54
N SER A 142 -2.35 -12.16 1.35
CA SER A 142 -3.09 -13.42 1.15
C SER A 142 -2.44 -14.30 0.09
N ASP A 143 -2.59 -15.62 0.26
CA ASP A 143 -2.28 -16.64 -0.73
C ASP A 143 -3.53 -17.16 -1.47
N GLY A 144 -4.69 -16.50 -1.30
CA GLY A 144 -5.97 -16.93 -1.84
C GLY A 144 -6.75 -17.88 -0.94
N GLU A 145 -6.13 -18.45 0.09
CA GLU A 145 -6.77 -19.39 1.04
C GLU A 145 -6.72 -18.89 2.49
N HIS A 146 -5.70 -18.08 2.80
CA HIS A 146 -5.42 -17.54 4.12
C HIS A 146 -5.13 -16.05 4.05
N VAL A 147 -5.30 -15.39 5.19
CA VAL A 147 -4.96 -13.99 5.40
C VAL A 147 -3.89 -13.91 6.48
N TYR A 148 -2.78 -13.28 6.15
CA TYR A 148 -1.66 -13.05 7.06
C TYR A 148 -1.57 -11.56 7.39
N VAL A 149 -1.47 -11.25 8.68
CA VAL A 149 -1.38 -9.87 9.18
C VAL A 149 -0.16 -9.71 10.08
N PHE A 150 0.35 -8.49 10.19
CA PHE A 150 1.41 -8.13 11.11
C PHE A 150 0.97 -6.93 11.94
N PHE A 151 1.08 -7.03 13.27
CA PHE A 151 0.64 -5.98 14.20
C PHE A 151 1.79 -5.51 15.11
N GLY A 152 2.96 -5.28 14.51
CA GLY A 152 4.16 -4.85 15.23
C GLY A 152 4.49 -5.78 16.39
N LYS A 153 4.62 -5.24 17.61
CA LYS A 153 4.93 -5.99 18.84
C LYS A 153 3.95 -7.13 19.15
N THR A 154 2.73 -7.05 18.63
CA THR A 154 1.71 -8.13 18.79
C THR A 154 2.05 -9.38 17.97
N GLY A 155 2.93 -9.25 16.97
CA GLY A 155 3.42 -10.34 16.15
C GLY A 155 2.69 -10.49 14.82
N ALA A 156 3.05 -11.55 14.10
CA ALA A 156 2.38 -11.99 12.88
C ALA A 156 1.27 -12.98 13.23
N LEU A 157 0.17 -12.94 12.48
CA LEU A 157 -0.98 -13.83 12.67
C LEU A 157 -1.48 -14.34 11.34
N ALA A 158 -2.06 -15.54 11.34
CA ALA A 158 -2.80 -16.08 10.20
C ALA A 158 -4.26 -16.36 10.56
N PHE A 159 -5.12 -16.15 9.57
CA PHE A 159 -6.54 -16.46 9.59
C PHE A 159 -6.90 -17.22 8.32
N ASP A 160 -7.92 -18.06 8.37
CA ASP A 160 -8.58 -18.51 7.14
C ASP A 160 -9.44 -17.37 6.54
N LEU A 161 -9.96 -17.56 5.32
CA LEU A 161 -10.85 -16.58 4.67
C LEU A 161 -12.20 -16.34 5.39
N TYR A 162 -12.48 -17.08 6.46
CA TYR A 162 -13.71 -17.01 7.25
C TYR A 162 -13.46 -16.42 8.66
N GLY A 163 -12.25 -15.94 8.91
CA GLY A 163 -11.88 -15.22 10.13
C GLY A 163 -11.46 -16.13 11.29
N LYS A 164 -11.30 -17.43 11.09
CA LYS A 164 -10.75 -18.31 12.14
C LYS A 164 -9.25 -18.06 12.27
N LYS A 165 -8.80 -17.61 13.44
CA LYS A 165 -7.37 -17.52 13.76
C LYS A 165 -6.74 -18.92 13.73
N LEU A 166 -5.66 -19.06 12.96
CA LEU A 166 -4.90 -20.31 12.81
C LEU A 166 -3.68 -20.33 13.72
N TRP A 167 -2.89 -19.26 13.71
CA TRP A 167 -1.70 -19.12 14.56
C TRP A 167 -1.37 -17.65 14.81
N GLN A 168 -0.54 -17.41 15.81
CA GLN A 168 0.06 -16.10 16.13
C GLN A 168 1.49 -16.33 16.63
N THR A 169 2.45 -15.58 16.08
CA THR A 169 3.88 -15.71 16.37
C THR A 169 4.48 -14.34 16.64
N SER A 170 5.12 -14.18 17.79
CA SER A 170 5.91 -12.99 18.08
C SER A 170 7.16 -12.96 17.21
N VAL A 171 7.48 -11.78 16.68
CA VAL A 171 8.73 -11.54 15.93
C VAL A 171 9.68 -10.59 16.68
N GLY A 172 9.30 -10.19 17.90
CA GLY A 172 9.97 -9.19 18.71
C GLY A 172 8.96 -8.23 19.36
N THR A 173 9.39 -7.50 20.39
CA THR A 173 8.60 -6.50 21.10
C THR A 173 9.35 -5.18 21.30
N GLY A 174 10.47 -5.01 20.57
CA GLY A 174 11.27 -3.79 20.57
C GLY A 174 10.61 -2.65 19.81
N SER A 175 11.31 -1.52 19.78
CA SER A 175 10.94 -0.33 19.03
C SER A 175 12.16 0.15 18.25
N ASP A 176 11.93 0.87 17.16
CA ASP A 176 13.00 1.60 16.49
C ASP A 176 13.51 2.74 17.39
N ASP A 177 14.72 3.23 17.12
CA ASP A 177 15.34 4.27 17.96
C ASP A 177 14.50 5.55 18.05
N ARG A 178 13.66 5.83 17.03
CA ARG A 178 12.80 7.02 17.01
C ARG A 178 11.46 6.77 17.68
N GLN A 179 11.10 5.52 17.98
CA GLN A 179 9.78 5.10 18.48
C GLN A 179 8.65 5.65 17.61
N TRP A 180 8.86 5.61 16.29
CA TRP A 180 7.86 6.07 15.32
C TRP A 180 6.86 4.97 14.97
N GLY A 181 7.00 3.78 15.56
CA GLY A 181 6.17 2.62 15.29
C GLY A 181 6.55 1.92 13.98
N SER A 182 5.83 0.86 13.67
CA SER A 182 6.10 -0.04 12.55
C SER A 182 5.09 0.14 11.41
N ALA A 183 5.52 -0.04 10.16
CA ALA A 183 4.63 0.10 9.00
C ALA A 183 4.92 -0.86 7.83
N SER A 184 6.09 -1.49 7.76
CA SER A 184 6.44 -2.43 6.68
C SER A 184 5.50 -3.64 6.65
N SER A 185 4.95 -3.95 5.49
CA SER A 185 3.96 -5.04 5.36
C SER A 185 4.65 -6.39 5.13
N PRO A 186 4.09 -7.51 5.62
CA PRO A 186 4.61 -8.84 5.34
C PRO A 186 4.37 -9.24 3.88
N ILE A 187 5.16 -10.20 3.40
CA ILE A 187 5.08 -10.70 2.02
C ILE A 187 5.13 -12.23 1.99
N LEU A 188 4.65 -12.82 0.91
CA LEU A 188 4.72 -14.27 0.71
C LEU A 188 5.82 -14.64 -0.28
N TYR A 189 6.50 -15.74 -0.01
CA TYR A 189 7.43 -16.41 -0.93
C TYR A 189 7.40 -17.92 -0.70
N LYS A 190 6.99 -18.71 -1.71
CA LYS A 190 6.79 -20.16 -1.57
C LYS A 190 5.91 -20.47 -0.35
N ASN A 191 6.42 -21.23 0.62
CA ASN A 191 5.75 -21.57 1.87
C ASN A 191 6.07 -20.61 3.04
N LEU A 192 6.69 -19.47 2.75
CA LEU A 192 7.16 -18.53 3.76
C LEU A 192 6.29 -17.27 3.80
N LEU A 193 5.92 -16.85 5.01
CA LEU A 193 5.56 -15.48 5.31
C LEU A 193 6.82 -14.75 5.78
N ILE A 194 7.27 -13.78 5.00
CA ILE A 194 8.43 -12.95 5.34
C ILE A 194 7.93 -11.67 6.00
N VAL A 195 8.32 -11.47 7.25
CA VAL A 195 7.93 -10.35 8.11
C VAL A 195 9.12 -9.40 8.29
N PRO A 196 9.03 -8.16 7.79
CA PRO A 196 10.03 -7.13 8.05
C PRO A 196 9.84 -6.55 9.46
N ALA A 197 10.38 -7.25 10.46
CA ALA A 197 10.33 -6.88 11.88
C ALA A 197 11.44 -5.87 12.24
N THR A 198 11.49 -4.76 11.50
CA THR A 198 12.57 -3.77 11.54
C THR A 198 12.63 -3.02 12.87
N ALA A 199 11.48 -2.67 13.44
CA ALA A 199 11.39 -2.02 14.76
C ALA A 199 11.40 -3.05 15.90
N GLU A 200 10.71 -4.17 15.72
CA GLU A 200 10.41 -5.13 16.78
C GLU A 200 11.64 -5.94 17.20
N SER A 201 12.53 -6.23 16.25
CA SER A 201 13.73 -7.04 16.48
C SER A 201 14.90 -6.73 15.55
N GLN A 202 14.82 -5.64 14.76
CA GLN A 202 15.81 -5.30 13.73
C GLN A 202 16.15 -6.50 12.83
N SER A 203 15.11 -7.22 12.40
CA SER A 203 15.26 -8.48 11.65
C SER A 203 14.30 -8.59 10.48
N LEU A 204 14.73 -9.32 9.44
CA LEU A 204 13.83 -10.01 8.53
C LEU A 204 13.56 -11.40 9.12
N VAL A 205 12.30 -11.79 9.24
CA VAL A 205 11.90 -13.08 9.82
C VAL A 205 11.05 -13.82 8.80
N ALA A 206 11.42 -15.06 8.45
CA ALA A 206 10.53 -15.94 7.70
C ALA A 206 9.87 -16.95 8.61
N LEU A 207 8.55 -17.02 8.52
CA LEU A 207 7.72 -18.00 9.18
C LEU A 207 7.20 -19.00 8.15
N ASP A 208 7.11 -20.28 8.51
CA ASP A 208 6.30 -21.24 7.79
C ASP A 208 4.85 -20.73 7.80
N LYS A 209 4.28 -20.46 6.62
CA LYS A 209 2.96 -19.82 6.53
C LYS A 209 1.84 -20.71 7.09
N SER A 210 2.00 -22.03 7.06
CA SER A 210 0.99 -22.98 7.55
C SER A 210 0.96 -23.06 9.08
N SER A 211 2.13 -23.02 9.72
CA SER A 211 2.25 -23.27 11.17
C SER A 211 2.68 -22.06 12.00
N GLY A 212 3.11 -20.97 11.35
CA GLY A 212 3.68 -19.79 12.01
C GLY A 212 5.05 -20.00 12.64
N LYS A 213 5.70 -21.16 12.41
CA LYS A 213 7.00 -21.46 13.02
C LYS A 213 8.12 -20.70 12.30
N GLU A 214 9.04 -20.11 13.05
CA GLU A 214 10.21 -19.45 12.46
C GLU A 214 11.08 -20.45 11.70
N VAL A 215 11.36 -20.15 10.44
CA VAL A 215 12.24 -20.93 9.55
C VAL A 215 13.63 -20.32 9.52
N TRP A 216 13.71 -18.99 9.38
CA TRP A 216 14.96 -18.25 9.46
C TRP A 216 14.73 -16.83 9.98
N ARG A 217 15.79 -16.25 10.52
CA ARG A 217 15.86 -14.84 10.93
C ARG A 217 17.20 -14.25 10.53
N GLN A 218 17.14 -13.10 9.88
CA GLN A 218 18.31 -12.28 9.56
C GLN A 218 18.22 -10.97 10.33
N GLN A 219 18.95 -10.90 11.45
CA GLN A 219 19.10 -9.67 12.21
C GLN A 219 20.22 -8.81 11.63
N ALA A 220 20.00 -7.50 11.56
CA ALA A 220 21.03 -6.54 11.14
C ALA A 220 20.68 -5.13 11.65
N GLY A 221 21.64 -4.43 12.25
CA GLY A 221 21.44 -3.07 12.76
C GLY A 221 21.01 -2.06 11.67
N GLY A 222 21.42 -2.30 10.43
CA GLY A 222 20.99 -1.50 9.28
C GLY A 222 19.48 -1.54 9.00
N LEU A 223 18.72 -2.49 9.57
CA LEU A 223 17.26 -2.55 9.39
C LEU A 223 16.51 -1.49 10.22
N ASN A 224 17.14 -0.93 11.24
CA ASN A 224 16.54 0.15 12.03
C ASN A 224 16.16 1.34 11.13
N SER A 225 15.10 2.07 11.46
CA SER A 225 14.64 3.22 10.65
C SER A 225 14.27 2.89 9.20
N SER A 226 13.83 1.66 8.92
CA SER A 226 13.24 1.26 7.64
C SER A 226 11.75 0.93 7.81
N TRP A 227 10.93 1.57 6.97
CA TRP A 227 9.50 1.31 6.79
C TRP A 227 9.20 0.75 5.38
N SER A 228 10.24 0.27 4.69
CA SER A 228 10.17 -0.32 3.36
C SER A 228 9.48 -1.69 3.39
N THR A 229 8.50 -1.92 2.52
CA THR A 229 7.93 -3.25 2.29
C THR A 229 8.75 -3.98 1.24
N PRO A 230 9.28 -5.20 1.51
CA PRO A 230 10.12 -5.89 0.56
C PRO A 230 9.39 -6.31 -0.73
N ILE A 231 10.14 -6.45 -1.82
CA ILE A 231 9.67 -7.01 -3.09
C ILE A 231 10.52 -8.21 -3.50
N LEU A 232 10.02 -9.02 -4.43
CA LEU A 232 10.78 -10.12 -5.02
C LEU A 232 11.24 -9.71 -6.40
N VAL A 233 12.51 -9.93 -6.71
CA VAL A 233 13.11 -9.54 -7.99
C VAL A 233 13.82 -10.73 -8.59
N GLU A 234 13.39 -11.11 -9.80
CA GLU A 234 14.07 -12.14 -10.57
C GLU A 234 15.30 -11.54 -11.24
N THR A 235 16.44 -12.15 -10.98
CA THR A 235 17.74 -11.87 -11.60
C THR A 235 18.21 -13.13 -12.31
N GLU A 236 19.33 -13.08 -13.03
CA GLU A 236 19.86 -14.18 -13.84
C GLU A 236 19.94 -15.52 -13.07
N GLY A 237 18.89 -16.33 -13.17
CA GLY A 237 18.75 -17.66 -12.55
C GLY A 237 18.36 -17.69 -11.07
N ARG A 238 17.98 -16.57 -10.43
CA ARG A 238 17.56 -16.56 -9.02
C ARG A 238 16.61 -15.42 -8.65
N THR A 239 15.78 -15.66 -7.64
CA THR A 239 14.98 -14.64 -6.95
C THR A 239 15.77 -14.00 -5.80
N ASP A 240 15.82 -12.68 -5.75
CA ASP A 240 16.32 -11.89 -4.61
C ASP A 240 15.14 -11.22 -3.86
N LEU A 241 15.17 -11.26 -2.53
CA LEU A 241 14.30 -10.46 -1.65
C LEU A 241 14.93 -9.07 -1.52
N VAL A 242 14.28 -8.05 -2.06
CA VAL A 242 14.83 -6.69 -2.13
C VAL A 242 14.09 -5.76 -1.18
N LEU A 243 14.84 -4.96 -0.42
CA LEU A 243 14.31 -3.91 0.42
C LEU A 243 15.26 -2.72 0.54
N GLY A 244 14.71 -1.54 0.78
CA GLY A 244 15.49 -0.37 1.16
C GLY A 244 15.75 -0.33 2.67
N VAL A 245 16.94 0.10 3.03
CA VAL A 245 17.37 0.38 4.40
C VAL A 245 18.10 1.73 4.42
N PRO A 246 18.32 2.40 5.56
CA PRO A 246 19.18 3.57 5.62
C PRO A 246 20.44 3.43 4.73
N PHE A 247 20.62 4.41 3.85
CA PHE A 247 21.70 4.55 2.86
C PHE A 247 21.73 3.51 1.71
N GLU A 248 21.21 2.30 1.92
CA GLU A 248 21.43 1.17 1.04
C GLU A 248 20.13 0.53 0.51
N ILE A 249 20.24 -0.15 -0.63
CA ILE A 249 19.25 -1.14 -1.06
C ILE A 249 19.91 -2.51 -0.98
N TRP A 250 19.23 -3.44 -0.31
CA TRP A 250 19.71 -4.80 -0.08
C TRP A 250 18.99 -5.79 -0.97
N GLY A 251 19.73 -6.80 -1.44
CA GLY A 251 19.19 -8.03 -1.99
C GLY A 251 19.60 -9.22 -1.15
N CYS A 252 18.62 -9.91 -0.58
CA CYS A 252 18.79 -11.07 0.28
C CYS A 252 18.31 -12.35 -0.41
N ASN A 253 18.81 -13.50 0.06
CA ASN A 253 18.25 -14.79 -0.30
C ASN A 253 16.89 -14.98 0.39
N PRO A 254 15.76 -15.12 -0.32
CA PRO A 254 14.46 -15.30 0.32
C PRO A 254 14.31 -16.66 1.03
N ASP A 255 15.08 -17.68 0.65
CA ASP A 255 15.06 -19.01 1.30
C ASP A 255 15.85 -19.05 2.62
N SER A 256 16.75 -18.08 2.88
CA SER A 256 17.62 -18.12 4.06
C SER A 256 17.85 -16.79 4.78
N GLY A 257 17.32 -15.69 4.27
CA GLY A 257 17.52 -14.34 4.78
C GLY A 257 18.89 -13.73 4.53
N LYS A 258 19.89 -14.54 4.14
CA LYS A 258 21.28 -14.08 3.99
C LYS A 258 21.43 -12.99 2.94
N LEU A 259 22.09 -11.89 3.29
CA LEU A 259 22.46 -10.82 2.35
C LEU A 259 23.30 -11.40 1.21
N ARG A 260 22.91 -11.09 -0.03
CA ARG A 260 23.64 -11.49 -1.26
C ARG A 260 24.41 -10.30 -1.82
N TRP A 261 23.78 -9.14 -1.87
CA TRP A 261 24.37 -7.91 -2.36
C TRP A 261 23.72 -6.68 -1.70
N TYR A 262 24.43 -5.57 -1.72
CA TYR A 262 23.92 -4.26 -1.32
C TYR A 262 24.47 -3.17 -2.23
N CYS A 263 23.75 -2.06 -2.34
CA CYS A 263 24.17 -0.89 -3.09
C CYS A 263 23.93 0.37 -2.27
N ASN A 264 24.93 1.25 -2.16
CA ASN A 264 24.78 2.59 -1.58
C ASN A 264 23.94 3.47 -2.52
N ALA A 265 22.64 3.48 -2.27
CA ALA A 265 21.63 3.94 -3.22
C ALA A 265 21.15 5.37 -2.93
N VAL A 266 21.01 5.74 -1.66
CA VAL A 266 20.40 7.01 -1.22
C VAL A 266 21.23 7.66 -0.11
N ASN A 267 21.11 8.98 0.07
CA ASN A 267 21.83 9.70 1.13
C ASN A 267 20.90 10.02 2.32
N SER A 268 20.16 9.01 2.79
CA SER A 268 19.24 9.15 3.92
C SER A 268 19.50 8.11 4.99
N ASN A 269 19.47 8.55 6.25
CA ASN A 269 19.58 7.68 7.43
C ASN A 269 18.24 7.01 7.81
N SER A 270 17.31 6.95 6.86
CA SER A 270 15.98 6.38 6.98
C SER A 270 15.54 5.89 5.60
N PHE A 271 14.64 4.92 5.55
CA PHE A 271 14.04 4.49 4.28
C PHE A 271 12.53 4.36 4.45
N TYR A 272 11.78 5.32 3.90
CA TYR A 272 10.33 5.44 4.12
C TYR A 272 9.52 4.74 3.04
N THR A 273 10.01 4.71 1.80
CA THR A 273 9.29 4.17 0.66
C THR A 273 9.67 2.71 0.40
N SER A 274 8.88 2.02 -0.43
CA SER A 274 9.27 0.69 -0.92
C SER A 274 10.03 0.83 -2.25
N VAL A 275 11.01 -0.03 -2.47
CA VAL A 275 11.66 -0.15 -3.77
C VAL A 275 10.64 -0.66 -4.79
N VAL A 276 10.65 -0.12 -6.01
CA VAL A 276 9.84 -0.65 -7.12
C VAL A 276 10.74 -1.23 -8.21
N ALA A 277 10.28 -2.28 -8.87
CA ALA A 277 11.06 -2.98 -9.88
C ALA A 277 10.37 -3.01 -11.24
N VAL A 278 11.17 -2.86 -12.30
CA VAL A 278 10.80 -3.19 -13.68
C VAL A 278 11.85 -4.17 -14.20
N LYS A 279 11.48 -5.44 -14.33
CA LYS A 279 12.42 -6.55 -14.57
C LYS A 279 13.52 -6.54 -13.48
N ASP A 280 14.78 -6.38 -13.89
CA ASP A 280 15.97 -6.32 -13.04
C ASP A 280 16.39 -4.90 -12.68
N GLN A 281 15.62 -3.86 -13.06
CA GLN A 281 15.90 -2.47 -12.67
C GLN A 281 15.07 -2.09 -11.45
N LEU A 282 15.73 -1.49 -10.47
CA LEU A 282 15.17 -1.04 -9.20
C LEU A 282 15.14 0.48 -9.15
N PHE A 283 14.06 1.02 -8.61
CA PHE A 283 13.85 2.45 -8.47
C PHE A 283 13.41 2.79 -7.06
N ALA A 284 13.93 3.89 -6.53
CA ALA A 284 13.49 4.45 -5.25
C ALA A 284 13.52 5.98 -5.30
N ILE A 285 12.61 6.61 -4.55
CA ILE A 285 12.61 8.05 -4.30
C ILE A 285 12.37 8.22 -2.80
N GLU A 286 13.38 8.71 -2.10
CA GLU A 286 13.37 8.79 -0.65
C GLU A 286 13.06 10.18 -0.13
N GLY A 287 12.92 10.22 1.21
CA GLY A 287 12.63 11.38 2.03
C GLY A 287 13.59 12.57 1.87
N ARG A 288 13.50 13.49 2.83
CA ARG A 288 14.44 14.61 2.94
C ARG A 288 15.89 14.11 2.81
N ASP A 289 16.62 14.72 1.87
CA ASP A 289 18.01 14.43 1.51
C ASP A 289 18.30 13.04 0.90
N GLY A 290 17.29 12.17 0.76
CA GLY A 290 17.45 10.82 0.22
C GLY A 290 17.62 10.76 -1.30
N GLY A 291 16.97 11.67 -2.02
CA GLY A 291 17.03 11.74 -3.48
C GLY A 291 16.33 10.56 -4.16
N SER A 292 16.63 10.39 -5.44
CA SER A 292 16.05 9.37 -6.32
C SER A 292 17.17 8.56 -6.98
N VAL A 293 16.93 7.28 -7.23
CA VAL A 293 17.95 6.38 -7.78
C VAL A 293 17.30 5.32 -8.67
N ALA A 294 18.02 4.94 -9.73
CA ALA A 294 17.84 3.68 -10.41
C ALA A 294 19.11 2.83 -10.35
N LEU A 295 18.95 1.53 -10.15
CA LEU A 295 20.06 0.59 -10.13
C LEU A 295 19.65 -0.78 -10.67
N LYS A 296 20.62 -1.57 -11.17
CA LYS A 296 20.43 -2.95 -11.58
C LYS A 296 20.49 -3.89 -10.36
N ALA A 297 19.49 -4.76 -10.22
CA ALA A 297 19.44 -5.79 -9.20
C ALA A 297 20.46 -6.91 -9.48
N GLY A 298 20.86 -7.60 -8.42
CA GLY A 298 21.73 -8.77 -8.50
C GLY A 298 23.19 -8.46 -8.19
N GLY A 299 24.08 -9.37 -8.58
CA GLY A 299 25.51 -9.31 -8.22
C GLY A 299 25.80 -9.98 -6.88
N LYS A 300 26.91 -9.58 -6.25
CA LYS A 300 27.43 -10.15 -5.00
C LYS A 300 28.22 -9.09 -4.21
N GLY A 301 27.97 -9.00 -2.91
CA GLY A 301 28.65 -8.04 -2.04
C GLY A 301 28.26 -6.60 -2.34
N ASP A 302 29.20 -5.67 -2.22
CA ASP A 302 28.99 -4.27 -2.62
C ASP A 302 28.89 -4.16 -4.14
N THR A 303 27.76 -3.66 -4.63
CA THR A 303 27.53 -3.45 -6.07
C THR A 303 27.47 -1.97 -6.44
N THR A 304 27.85 -1.06 -5.55
CA THR A 304 27.66 0.40 -5.71
C THR A 304 28.22 0.95 -7.01
N GLU A 305 29.46 0.59 -7.38
CA GLU A 305 30.11 1.14 -8.58
C GLU A 305 29.56 0.61 -9.91
N GLY A 306 28.93 -0.57 -9.89
CA GLY A 306 28.48 -1.25 -11.12
C GLY A 306 26.97 -1.36 -11.30
N ALA A 307 26.19 -1.21 -10.24
CA ALA A 307 24.74 -1.35 -10.28
C ALA A 307 24.01 -0.03 -10.58
N VAL A 308 24.55 1.12 -10.17
CA VAL A 308 23.84 2.41 -10.29
C VAL A 308 23.69 2.79 -11.76
N ILE A 309 22.45 2.95 -12.21
CA ILE A 309 22.09 3.42 -13.56
C ILE A 309 22.08 4.95 -13.56
N TRP A 310 21.41 5.57 -12.59
CA TRP A 310 21.42 7.01 -12.37
C TRP A 310 21.07 7.36 -10.92
N LYS A 311 21.47 8.57 -10.50
CA LYS A 311 21.04 9.23 -9.26
C LYS A 311 20.47 10.61 -9.60
N GLY A 312 19.51 11.07 -8.80
CA GLY A 312 18.85 12.36 -8.97
C GLY A 312 18.37 12.94 -7.64
N ASN A 313 17.90 14.19 -7.69
CA ASN A 313 17.53 14.95 -6.49
C ASN A 313 16.01 14.98 -6.23
N ALA A 314 15.22 14.17 -6.95
CA ALA A 314 13.79 14.07 -6.67
C ALA A 314 13.59 13.49 -5.27
N THR A 315 12.68 14.06 -4.50
CA THR A 315 12.40 13.64 -3.13
C THR A 315 10.91 13.44 -2.92
N ASN A 316 10.60 12.45 -2.10
CA ASN A 316 9.25 12.13 -1.67
C ASN A 316 9.14 12.31 -0.15
N ARG A 317 7.97 12.07 0.44
CA ARG A 317 7.79 12.06 1.90
C ARG A 317 7.56 10.65 2.42
N PHE A 318 6.46 10.02 2.03
CA PHE A 318 6.06 8.69 2.52
C PHE A 318 5.54 7.77 1.41
N GLY A 319 4.87 8.31 0.38
CA GLY A 319 4.29 7.51 -0.68
C GLY A 319 5.34 6.79 -1.52
N THR A 320 5.10 5.53 -1.86
CA THR A 320 5.98 4.78 -2.77
C THR A 320 5.74 5.21 -4.23
N PRO A 321 6.78 5.47 -5.06
CA PRO A 321 6.57 5.79 -6.47
C PRO A 321 5.96 4.61 -7.24
N VAL A 322 5.45 4.83 -8.45
CA VAL A 322 4.96 3.76 -9.34
C VAL A 322 5.68 3.82 -10.68
N ALA A 323 6.21 2.69 -11.14
CA ALA A 323 6.88 2.59 -12.43
C ALA A 323 5.91 2.00 -13.46
N TYR A 324 5.73 2.69 -14.58
CA TYR A 324 4.81 2.27 -15.65
C TYR A 324 5.20 2.93 -16.97
N ASP A 325 5.15 2.16 -18.06
CA ASP A 325 5.39 2.61 -19.43
C ASP A 325 6.62 3.54 -19.61
N GLY A 326 7.78 3.09 -19.16
CA GLY A 326 9.04 3.83 -19.30
C GLY A 326 9.20 5.04 -18.36
N GLN A 327 8.24 5.28 -17.46
CA GLN A 327 8.27 6.40 -16.52
C GLN A 327 8.08 5.98 -15.05
N LEU A 328 8.58 6.80 -14.15
CA LEU A 328 8.41 6.70 -12.70
C LEU A 328 7.55 7.87 -12.22
N TYR A 329 6.42 7.59 -11.59
CA TYR A 329 5.49 8.61 -11.11
C TYR A 329 5.50 8.67 -9.59
N TYR A 330 5.50 9.88 -9.04
CA TYR A 330 5.41 10.11 -7.60
C TYR A 330 4.67 11.41 -7.29
N VAL A 331 4.21 11.54 -6.05
CA VAL A 331 3.50 12.72 -5.57
C VAL A 331 4.24 13.30 -4.38
N SER A 332 4.57 14.58 -4.45
CA SER A 332 5.28 15.27 -3.38
C SER A 332 4.94 16.76 -3.41
N ASN A 333 4.64 17.31 -2.23
CA ASN A 333 4.24 18.69 -2.02
C ASN A 333 3.09 19.12 -2.96
N GLY A 334 2.04 18.30 -3.07
CA GLY A 334 0.86 18.60 -3.90
C GLY A 334 1.15 18.70 -5.41
N VAL A 335 2.16 17.98 -5.90
CA VAL A 335 2.50 17.88 -7.32
C VAL A 335 2.74 16.41 -7.68
N VAL A 336 2.05 15.93 -8.72
CA VAL A 336 2.37 14.65 -9.37
C VAL A 336 3.48 14.92 -10.38
N THR A 337 4.56 14.17 -10.33
CA THR A 337 5.72 14.32 -11.21
C THR A 337 6.06 12.98 -11.83
N SER A 338 6.45 12.98 -13.11
CA SER A 338 6.98 11.81 -13.81
C SER A 338 8.45 12.01 -14.18
N LEU A 339 9.25 10.95 -14.00
CA LEU A 339 10.66 10.88 -14.39
C LEU A 339 10.84 9.75 -15.43
N GLY A 340 11.78 9.87 -16.35
CA GLY A 340 12.13 8.78 -17.25
C GLY A 340 12.85 7.65 -16.48
N LEU A 341 12.46 6.38 -16.69
CA LEU A 341 13.14 5.25 -16.04
C LEU A 341 14.61 5.12 -16.50
N ALA A 342 14.91 5.51 -17.74
CA ALA A 342 16.25 5.36 -18.31
C ALA A 342 17.28 6.36 -17.78
N ASP A 343 16.86 7.58 -17.42
CA ASP A 343 17.80 8.68 -17.11
C ASP A 343 17.42 9.54 -15.88
N GLY A 344 16.29 9.26 -15.24
CA GLY A 344 15.81 9.99 -14.07
C GLY A 344 15.40 11.43 -14.35
N LYS A 345 15.35 11.87 -15.62
CA LYS A 345 14.99 13.24 -15.96
C LYS A 345 13.49 13.43 -15.87
N LYS A 346 13.07 14.61 -15.40
CA LYS A 346 11.67 15.00 -15.35
C LYS A 346 11.08 15.01 -16.76
N VAL A 347 10.01 14.25 -16.97
CA VAL A 347 9.23 14.22 -18.20
C VAL A 347 8.07 15.20 -18.11
N SER A 348 7.26 15.11 -17.05
CA SER A 348 6.11 16.00 -16.85
C SER A 348 5.78 16.21 -15.37
N ALA A 349 4.98 17.22 -15.07
CA ALA A 349 4.46 17.47 -13.73
C ALA A 349 3.10 18.18 -13.79
N ALA A 350 2.22 17.91 -12.83
CA ALA A 350 0.93 18.56 -12.67
C ALA A 350 0.62 18.80 -11.19
N ARG A 351 0.08 19.98 -10.86
CA ARG A 351 -0.36 20.31 -9.50
C ARG A 351 -1.66 19.57 -9.17
N LEU A 352 -1.78 19.09 -7.94
CA LEU A 352 -3.05 18.62 -7.40
C LEU A 352 -4.00 19.82 -7.23
N ALA A 353 -5.11 19.81 -7.94
CA ALA A 353 -6.16 20.82 -7.78
C ALA A 353 -7.02 20.51 -6.55
N ALA A 354 -7.39 21.52 -5.76
CA ALA A 354 -8.36 21.31 -4.68
C ALA A 354 -9.75 20.98 -5.25
N SER A 355 -10.50 20.10 -4.59
CA SER A 355 -11.91 19.85 -4.95
C SER A 355 -12.71 21.16 -4.93
N GLY A 356 -13.44 21.46 -6.01
CA GLY A 356 -14.26 22.68 -6.14
C GLY A 356 -13.52 23.92 -6.67
N ALA A 357 -12.23 23.83 -6.98
CA ALA A 357 -11.53 24.85 -7.75
C ALA A 357 -11.86 24.71 -9.25
N ALA A 358 -12.16 25.82 -9.94
CA ALA A 358 -12.24 25.82 -11.40
C ALA A 358 -10.87 25.41 -12.00
N PRO A 359 -10.84 24.75 -13.17
CA PRO A 359 -9.58 24.43 -13.84
C PRO A 359 -8.79 25.73 -14.06
N GLN A 360 -7.62 25.85 -13.44
CA GLN A 360 -6.71 26.97 -13.70
C GLN A 360 -5.82 26.61 -14.90
N ASP A 361 -5.86 27.45 -15.92
CA ASP A 361 -4.80 27.50 -16.93
C ASP A 361 -3.47 27.82 -16.22
N ASN A 362 -2.44 27.05 -16.53
CA ASN A 362 -1.12 27.09 -15.87
C ASN A 362 -0.29 28.33 -16.25
N ASN A 363 -0.81 29.54 -16.04
CA ASN A 363 -0.06 30.79 -16.16
C ASN A 363 -0.75 31.96 -15.43
N ALA A 364 -0.50 32.12 -14.12
CA ALA A 364 -0.43 33.43 -13.46
C ALA A 364 -0.10 33.32 -11.95
N GLY A 365 0.85 34.13 -11.51
CA GLY A 365 0.83 34.94 -10.28
C GLY A 365 0.39 34.30 -8.96
N ASN A 366 1.36 34.13 -8.07
CA ASN A 366 1.17 33.82 -6.65
C ASN A 366 0.42 34.97 -5.94
N ASP A 367 -0.84 34.76 -5.54
CA ASP A 367 -1.52 35.65 -4.59
C ASP A 367 -2.12 34.84 -3.44
N ASN A 368 -1.75 35.25 -2.23
CA ASN A 368 -2.01 34.57 -0.96
C ASN A 368 -3.16 35.31 -0.26
N SER A 369 -4.39 34.82 -0.40
CA SER A 369 -5.51 35.26 0.43
C SER A 369 -6.09 34.10 1.23
N ASP A 370 -5.85 34.15 2.54
CA ASP A 370 -6.24 33.18 3.56
C ASP A 370 -7.72 33.38 3.95
N ASN A 371 -8.62 32.57 3.39
CA ASN A 371 -10.03 32.55 3.75
C ASN A 371 -10.34 31.42 4.77
N GLY A 372 -10.06 31.69 6.04
CA GLY A 372 -10.97 31.47 7.17
C GLY A 372 -11.77 30.16 7.30
N ARG A 373 -11.14 28.97 7.22
CA ARG A 373 -11.76 27.69 7.66
C ARG A 373 -11.10 27.14 8.95
N PRO A 374 -11.86 26.62 9.94
CA PRO A 374 -11.29 26.04 11.17
C PRO A 374 -10.56 24.71 10.90
N ARG A 375 -9.56 24.42 11.74
CA ARG A 375 -8.31 23.70 11.41
C ARG A 375 -8.38 22.17 11.62
N SER A 376 -7.76 21.41 10.70
CA SER A 376 -7.69 19.93 10.66
C SER A 376 -6.83 19.31 11.79
N PHE A 377 -6.95 17.99 12.00
CA PHE A 377 -6.22 17.21 12.99
C PHE A 377 -4.71 17.37 12.77
N GLY A 378 -4.03 17.98 13.75
CA GLY A 378 -2.64 18.37 13.63
C GLY A 378 -2.42 19.77 14.21
N GLY A 379 -2.57 19.89 15.54
CA GLY A 379 -2.17 21.10 16.25
C GLY A 379 -0.73 21.47 15.91
N ARG A 380 -0.54 22.66 15.33
CA ARG A 380 0.81 23.20 15.07
C ARG A 380 1.53 23.39 16.42
N GLY A 381 2.44 22.48 16.72
CA GLY A 381 3.74 22.91 17.24
C GLY A 381 4.38 23.80 16.19
N ARG A 382 4.84 24.99 16.58
CA ARG A 382 5.52 25.94 15.69
C ARG A 382 6.73 25.25 15.02
N GLY A 383 6.60 24.90 13.74
CA GLY A 383 7.70 24.45 12.87
C GLY A 383 7.40 23.15 12.09
N GLY A 384 7.10 23.26 10.79
CA GLY A 384 7.12 22.14 9.84
C GLY A 384 5.75 21.71 9.30
N GLY A 385 5.52 21.89 7.99
CA GLY A 385 4.29 21.50 7.29
C GLY A 385 4.03 19.99 7.35
N GLY A 386 2.90 19.59 7.96
CA GLY A 386 2.29 18.30 7.70
C GLY A 386 1.67 18.34 6.31
N GLY A 387 2.33 17.72 5.33
CA GLY A 387 1.85 17.68 3.94
C GLY A 387 0.69 16.71 3.81
N SER A 388 -0.19 16.99 2.84
CA SER A 388 -1.28 16.11 2.41
C SER A 388 -0.84 14.76 1.85
N ASP A 389 0.48 14.58 1.67
CA ASP A 389 1.04 13.53 0.83
C ASP A 389 1.58 12.38 1.66
N TYR A 390 0.73 11.35 1.81
CA TYR A 390 1.02 10.15 2.59
C TYR A 390 0.77 8.86 1.79
N SER A 391 -0.37 8.76 1.11
CA SER A 391 -0.68 7.60 0.27
C SER A 391 0.29 7.50 -0.90
N SER A 392 0.32 6.33 -1.54
CA SER A 392 1.06 6.17 -2.76
C SER A 392 0.15 6.29 -4.00
N PRO A 393 0.65 6.78 -5.14
CA PRO A 393 -0.08 6.64 -6.40
C PRO A 393 -0.14 5.17 -6.85
N VAL A 394 -1.24 4.81 -7.50
CA VAL A 394 -1.43 3.52 -8.21
C VAL A 394 -1.87 3.77 -9.65
N ILE A 395 -1.65 2.81 -10.53
CA ILE A 395 -1.99 2.89 -11.95
C ILE A 395 -2.95 1.78 -12.35
N ALA A 396 -3.95 2.13 -13.15
CA ALA A 396 -4.83 1.21 -13.85
C ALA A 396 -5.31 1.85 -15.15
N ASP A 397 -5.41 1.08 -16.24
CA ASP A 397 -5.93 1.56 -17.54
C ASP A 397 -5.30 2.89 -18.01
N ASN A 398 -3.96 2.98 -17.97
CA ASN A 398 -3.19 4.18 -18.32
C ASN A 398 -3.61 5.46 -17.57
N LYS A 399 -4.17 5.31 -16.36
CA LYS A 399 -4.51 6.41 -15.46
C LYS A 399 -3.78 6.25 -14.13
N LEU A 400 -3.31 7.36 -13.59
CA LEU A 400 -2.76 7.45 -12.25
C LEU A 400 -3.85 7.89 -11.28
N TYR A 401 -4.00 7.14 -10.21
CA TYR A 401 -4.92 7.38 -9.11
C TYR A 401 -4.13 7.76 -7.86
N TYR A 402 -4.51 8.86 -7.23
CA TYR A 402 -3.87 9.32 -6.00
C TYR A 402 -4.90 9.84 -5.01
N VAL A 403 -4.77 9.41 -3.74
CA VAL A 403 -5.68 9.80 -2.66
C VAL A 403 -4.94 10.74 -1.70
N ALA A 404 -5.30 12.02 -1.70
CA ALA A 404 -4.74 12.98 -0.78
C ALA A 404 -5.38 12.83 0.61
N ARG A 405 -4.62 13.15 1.66
CA ARG A 405 -5.07 12.93 3.06
C ARG A 405 -6.35 13.67 3.45
N ASN A 406 -6.65 14.77 2.76
CA ASN A 406 -7.86 15.57 2.96
C ASN A 406 -9.13 14.94 2.34
N GLY A 407 -9.01 13.80 1.66
CA GLY A 407 -10.09 13.09 0.97
C GLY A 407 -10.25 13.43 -0.51
N ASP A 408 -9.44 14.33 -1.07
CA ASP A 408 -9.44 14.58 -2.51
C ASP A 408 -8.77 13.40 -3.23
N MET A 409 -9.44 12.88 -4.26
CA MET A 409 -8.97 11.74 -5.04
C MET A 409 -8.76 12.19 -6.49
N HIS A 410 -7.52 12.13 -6.94
CA HIS A 410 -7.13 12.66 -8.24
C HIS A 410 -6.93 11.54 -9.24
N VAL A 411 -7.44 11.75 -10.46
CA VAL A 411 -7.23 10.87 -11.61
C VAL A 411 -6.52 11.65 -12.70
N PHE A 412 -5.40 11.14 -13.17
CA PHE A 412 -4.62 11.72 -14.26
C PHE A 412 -4.48 10.72 -15.40
N SER A 413 -4.63 11.17 -16.64
CA SER A 413 -4.08 10.39 -17.76
C SER A 413 -2.56 10.55 -17.76
N ILE A 414 -1.86 9.44 -17.97
CA ILE A 414 -0.39 9.41 -18.02
C ILE A 414 0.11 9.30 -19.47
N GLY A 415 1.38 9.64 -19.67
CA GLY A 415 2.03 9.65 -20.99
C GLY A 415 3.11 10.71 -21.03
N LYS A 416 3.31 11.36 -22.19
CA LYS A 416 4.25 12.49 -22.32
C LYS A 416 3.85 13.70 -21.48
N GLU A 417 2.55 13.87 -21.24
CA GLU A 417 2.00 14.93 -20.41
C GLU A 417 1.07 14.31 -19.36
N LEU A 418 1.18 14.78 -18.12
CA LEU A 418 0.21 14.50 -17.06
C LEU A 418 -0.98 15.45 -17.22
N LYS A 419 -2.14 14.90 -17.54
CA LYS A 419 -3.39 15.67 -17.66
C LYS A 419 -4.38 15.23 -16.60
N SER A 420 -4.82 16.19 -15.79
CA SER A 420 -5.88 15.97 -14.79
C SER A 420 -7.19 15.62 -15.51
N LEU A 421 -7.77 14.48 -15.17
CA LEU A 421 -9.06 14.01 -15.70
C LEU A 421 -10.19 14.32 -14.72
N ALA A 422 -9.95 14.12 -13.43
CA ALA A 422 -10.94 14.35 -12.38
C ALA A 422 -10.30 14.60 -11.02
N VAL A 423 -11.02 15.34 -10.18
CA VAL A 423 -10.81 15.43 -8.73
C VAL A 423 -12.12 15.07 -8.06
N ASN A 424 -12.13 13.96 -7.34
CA ASN A 424 -13.33 13.33 -6.78
C ASN A 424 -13.28 13.34 -5.25
N ARG A 425 -14.45 13.21 -4.62
CA ARG A 425 -14.59 12.96 -3.17
C ARG A 425 -15.73 11.97 -2.94
N VAL A 426 -15.56 11.07 -1.98
CA VAL A 426 -16.61 10.10 -1.59
C VAL A 426 -17.46 10.58 -0.41
N THR A 427 -16.99 11.60 0.32
CA THR A 427 -17.65 12.10 1.53
C THR A 427 -17.22 13.53 1.85
N ASP A 428 -18.13 14.27 2.48
CA ASP A 428 -17.87 15.55 3.14
C ASP A 428 -17.56 15.39 4.64
N ASP A 429 -17.72 14.16 5.17
CA ASP A 429 -17.38 13.83 6.54
C ASP A 429 -15.89 14.12 6.81
N ARG A 430 -15.59 14.62 8.01
CA ARG A 430 -14.21 14.83 8.45
C ARG A 430 -13.55 13.49 8.77
N GLU A 431 -12.71 13.05 7.84
CA GLU A 431 -11.97 11.78 7.87
C GLU A 431 -10.59 11.96 7.25
N ASP A 432 -9.62 11.15 7.69
CA ASP A 432 -8.26 11.19 7.15
C ASP A 432 -8.04 10.04 6.17
N PHE A 433 -7.44 10.32 5.02
CA PHE A 433 -7.22 9.35 3.94
C PHE A 433 -5.73 9.10 3.69
N SER A 434 -5.11 8.28 4.54
CA SER A 434 -3.68 7.98 4.45
C SER A 434 -3.37 6.65 3.75
N ALA A 435 -4.36 5.78 3.51
CA ALA A 435 -4.10 4.49 2.87
C ALA A 435 -3.88 4.62 1.36
N THR A 436 -2.98 3.80 0.81
CA THR A 436 -2.90 3.64 -0.66
C THR A 436 -4.14 2.86 -1.13
N PRO A 437 -4.83 3.29 -2.20
CA PRO A 437 -6.00 2.58 -2.70
C PRO A 437 -5.62 1.24 -3.36
N ALA A 438 -6.61 0.37 -3.52
CA ALA A 438 -6.49 -0.85 -4.32
C ALA A 438 -7.42 -0.77 -5.53
N ILE A 439 -6.99 -1.32 -6.66
CA ILE A 439 -7.82 -1.40 -7.88
C ILE A 439 -7.86 -2.85 -8.33
N SER A 440 -9.05 -3.42 -8.41
CA SER A 440 -9.25 -4.79 -8.89
C SER A 440 -10.50 -4.83 -9.77
N ASN A 441 -10.36 -5.35 -10.99
CA ASN A 441 -11.41 -5.60 -11.96
C ASN A 441 -12.38 -4.43 -12.16
N GLY A 442 -11.84 -3.22 -12.39
CA GLY A 442 -12.64 -2.01 -12.63
C GLY A 442 -13.24 -1.38 -11.35
N GLU A 443 -12.89 -1.89 -10.16
CA GLU A 443 -13.35 -1.35 -8.88
C GLU A 443 -12.18 -0.73 -8.11
N LEU A 444 -12.41 0.45 -7.57
CA LEU A 444 -11.47 1.20 -6.74
C LEU A 444 -11.91 1.11 -5.28
N PHE A 445 -11.03 0.57 -4.43
CA PHE A 445 -11.23 0.46 -2.99
C PHE A 445 -10.38 1.49 -2.27
N VAL A 446 -11.02 2.34 -1.48
CA VAL A 446 -10.36 3.39 -0.69
C VAL A 446 -10.80 3.26 0.76
N ARG A 447 -9.87 3.43 1.70
CA ARG A 447 -10.23 3.57 3.12
C ARG A 447 -9.86 4.95 3.66
N SER A 448 -10.69 5.43 4.57
CA SER A 448 -10.40 6.58 5.44
C SER A 448 -10.14 6.08 6.88
N SER A 449 -9.91 6.97 7.83
CA SER A 449 -9.85 6.64 9.26
C SER A 449 -11.15 6.07 9.85
N LYS A 450 -12.28 6.12 9.13
CA LYS A 450 -13.59 5.67 9.62
C LYS A 450 -14.32 4.68 8.74
N HIS A 451 -14.10 4.72 7.42
CA HIS A 451 -14.89 3.95 6.47
C HIS A 451 -14.01 3.26 5.42
N LEU A 452 -14.56 2.21 4.83
CA LEU A 452 -14.11 1.60 3.58
C LEU A 452 -15.13 1.93 2.49
N TYR A 453 -14.66 2.21 1.29
CA TYR A 453 -15.47 2.60 0.14
C TYR A 453 -15.13 1.71 -1.06
N CYS A 454 -16.16 1.37 -1.84
CA CYS A 454 -16.00 0.80 -3.17
C CYS A 454 -16.60 1.75 -4.20
N ILE A 455 -15.79 2.10 -5.19
CA ILE A 455 -16.18 2.94 -6.31
C ILE A 455 -16.06 2.10 -7.58
N SER A 456 -17.09 2.10 -8.40
CA SER A 456 -17.11 1.37 -9.67
C SER A 456 -17.96 2.13 -10.68
N GLN A 457 -17.64 2.03 -11.96
CA GLN A 457 -18.54 2.58 -12.99
C GLN A 457 -19.87 1.83 -12.92
N GLN A 458 -20.99 2.53 -12.74
CA GLN A 458 -22.30 1.92 -12.91
C GLN A 458 -22.55 1.69 -14.40
N GLU A 459 -22.91 0.46 -14.79
CA GLU A 459 -23.42 0.19 -16.13
C GLU A 459 -24.68 1.04 -16.35
N ARG A 460 -24.65 1.90 -17.38
CA ARG A 460 -25.78 2.78 -17.74
C ARG A 460 -26.89 2.02 -18.44
#